data_AF-A0A1Q7CFP0-F1
#
_entry.id   AF-A0A1Q7CFP0-F1
#
_cell.length_a   1.000
_cell.length_b   1.000
_cell.length_c   1.000
_cell.angle_alpha   90.00
_cell.angle_beta   90.00
_cell.angle_gamma   90.00
#
_symmetry.space_group_name_H-M   'P 1'
#
loop_
_entity.id
_entity.type
_entity.pdbx_description
1 polymer ?
#
loop_
_entity_poly.entity_id
_entity_poly.type
_entity_poly.pdbx_seq_one_letter_code
_entity_poly.pdbx_strand_id
1 'polypeptide(L)'
;MAVKGTISFLCCLCLTLVSASRSQTPSREAATEATIEIDASKPFGYKIPRTIFGSFLEPIGHSIYGGLWAEVLENPSFEDNLWSARTIQKMISDEPGLARASELGLPLPWEPLDAKQGNRYEPRWNDAVNSSRSLFIMGLPAKQVGVRQKVYLPVHRTLYYTGSLCAKRTSGTPEMEVSLRQRDHLENEREELAASFHRGS
;
A
#
# COMPACT_ATOMS: atom_id res chain seq x y z
N MET A 1 72.69 1.36 50.39
CA MET A 1 72.98 1.01 51.80
C MET A 1 71.70 1.27 52.59
N ALA A 2 71.27 0.29 53.38
CA ALA A 2 70.16 0.26 54.36
C ALA A 2 69.90 1.63 55.08
N VAL A 3 68.71 2.04 55.58
CA VAL A 3 67.55 1.31 56.14
C VAL A 3 66.39 2.31 56.50
N LYS A 4 65.14 1.81 56.42
CA LYS A 4 63.86 2.11 57.16
C LYS A 4 63.22 3.52 57.28
N GLY A 5 61.88 3.51 57.17
CA GLY A 5 60.96 4.38 57.94
C GLY A 5 59.71 4.83 57.16
N THR A 6 58.68 4.00 57.00
CA THR A 6 57.38 4.03 57.75
C THR A 6 56.25 4.90 57.17
N ILE A 7 55.16 4.18 56.81
CA ILE A 7 53.73 4.49 56.96
C ILE A 7 53.09 5.50 55.98
N SER A 8 52.26 5.00 55.07
CA SER A 8 50.80 5.16 55.24
C SER A 8 50.03 4.26 54.26
N PHE A 9 49.16 3.43 54.83
CA PHE A 9 48.19 2.57 54.16
C PHE A 9 47.05 3.45 53.62
N LEU A 10 46.76 3.40 52.32
CA LEU A 10 45.44 3.78 51.81
C LEU A 10 44.97 2.66 50.88
N CYS A 11 44.57 1.56 51.51
CA CYS A 11 43.96 0.41 50.85
C CYS A 11 42.44 0.59 50.91
N CYS A 12 41.80 0.51 49.75
CA CYS A 12 40.44 0.05 49.51
C CYS A 12 39.30 0.68 50.34
N LEU A 13 38.53 1.58 49.73
CA LEU A 13 37.07 1.57 49.92
C LEU A 13 36.31 2.09 48.69
N CYS A 14 36.50 1.45 47.55
CA CYS A 14 35.45 1.41 46.52
C CYS A 14 34.38 0.39 46.98
N LEU A 15 33.51 0.78 47.90
CA LEU A 15 32.30 0.03 48.21
C LEU A 15 31.30 0.24 47.08
N THR A 16 31.33 -0.69 46.14
CA THR A 16 30.30 -0.92 45.14
C THR A 16 28.95 -1.10 45.82
N LEU A 17 28.06 -0.11 45.71
CA LEU A 17 26.63 -0.28 45.91
C LEU A 17 26.09 -1.14 44.76
N VAL A 18 26.22 -2.45 44.88
CA VAL A 18 25.43 -3.38 44.07
C VAL A 18 24.02 -3.36 44.66
N SER A 19 23.17 -2.49 44.12
CA SER A 19 21.72 -2.62 44.32
C SER A 19 21.32 -3.98 43.77
N ALA A 20 21.06 -4.94 44.67
CA ALA A 20 20.40 -6.17 44.31
C ALA A 20 18.97 -5.81 43.90
N SER A 21 18.77 -5.53 42.61
CA SER A 21 17.45 -5.52 41.99
C SER A 21 16.90 -6.93 42.13
N ARG A 22 16.15 -7.19 43.20
CA ARG A 22 15.24 -8.33 43.26
C ARG A 22 14.29 -8.15 42.08
N SER A 23 14.46 -8.95 41.03
CA SER A 23 13.41 -9.19 40.06
C SER A 23 12.22 -9.71 40.85
N GLN A 24 11.27 -8.83 41.16
CA GLN A 24 9.96 -9.24 41.61
C GLN A 24 9.31 -9.89 40.40
N THR A 25 9.43 -11.21 40.30
CA THR A 25 8.48 -11.98 39.52
C THR A 25 7.11 -11.57 40.04
N PRO A 26 6.20 -10.99 39.23
CA PRO A 26 4.87 -10.67 39.72
C PRO A 26 4.32 -11.96 40.30
N SER A 27 3.97 -11.94 41.58
CA SER A 27 3.29 -13.08 42.20
C SER A 27 2.02 -13.28 41.40
N ARG A 28 1.98 -14.34 40.60
CA ARG A 28 0.74 -14.79 39.97
C ARG A 28 -0.21 -15.07 41.13
N GLU A 29 -1.18 -14.19 41.35
CA GLU A 29 -2.27 -14.48 42.27
C GLU A 29 -2.75 -15.91 41.97
N ALA A 30 -2.85 -16.73 43.02
CA ALA A 30 -3.35 -18.08 42.87
C ALA A 30 -4.67 -18.00 42.12
N ALA A 31 -4.76 -18.66 40.97
CA ALA A 31 -5.95 -18.59 40.14
C ALA A 31 -7.14 -19.08 40.97
N THR A 32 -8.06 -18.18 41.32
CA THR A 32 -9.29 -18.54 42.01
C THR A 32 -10.07 -19.51 41.13
N GLU A 33 -10.23 -20.74 41.59
CA GLU A 33 -10.96 -21.77 40.87
C GLU A 33 -12.46 -21.43 40.92
N ALA A 34 -13.07 -21.27 39.75
CA ALA A 34 -14.49 -20.97 39.60
C ALA A 34 -15.18 -22.16 38.91
N THR A 35 -16.23 -22.69 39.54
CA THR A 35 -17.04 -23.76 38.98
C THR A 35 -18.26 -23.19 38.26
N ILE A 36 -18.46 -23.58 37.01
CA ILE A 36 -19.67 -23.27 36.24
C ILE A 36 -20.50 -24.54 36.15
N GLU A 37 -21.68 -24.55 36.79
CA GLU A 37 -22.65 -25.63 36.67
C GLU A 37 -23.70 -25.31 35.60
N ILE A 38 -23.97 -26.26 34.71
CA ILE A 38 -24.95 -26.12 33.62
C ILE A 38 -26.10 -27.10 33.87
N ASP A 39 -27.30 -26.58 34.13
CA ASP A 39 -28.51 -27.39 34.28
C ASP A 39 -29.15 -27.70 32.92
N ALA A 40 -28.79 -28.84 32.33
CA ALA A 40 -29.33 -29.29 31.06
C ALA A 40 -30.81 -29.74 31.12
N SER A 41 -31.41 -29.87 32.31
CA SER A 41 -32.82 -30.28 32.46
C SER A 41 -33.81 -29.14 32.17
N LYS A 42 -33.31 -27.91 32.02
CA LYS A 42 -34.11 -26.71 31.76
C LYS A 42 -33.80 -26.13 30.36
N PRO A 43 -34.30 -26.74 29.27
CA PRO A 43 -34.08 -26.20 27.94
C PRO A 43 -34.79 -24.85 27.80
N PHE A 44 -34.03 -23.82 27.40
CA PHE A 44 -34.59 -22.51 27.12
C PHE A 44 -35.36 -22.57 25.78
N GLY A 45 -36.64 -22.17 25.79
CA GLY A 45 -37.53 -22.29 24.61
C GLY A 45 -37.20 -21.37 23.44
N TYR A 46 -36.20 -20.49 23.58
CA TYR A 46 -35.76 -19.62 22.50
C TYR A 46 -34.79 -20.36 21.57
N LYS A 47 -35.17 -20.44 20.29
CA LYS A 47 -34.29 -20.96 19.26
C LYS A 47 -33.21 -19.92 18.94
N ILE A 48 -31.95 -20.31 19.03
CA ILE A 48 -30.82 -19.47 18.61
C ILE A 48 -31.04 -19.03 17.16
N PRO A 49 -31.09 -17.72 16.86
CA PRO A 49 -31.28 -17.24 15.51
C PRO A 49 -30.16 -17.71 14.59
N ARG A 50 -30.51 -18.11 13.36
CA ARG A 50 -29.50 -18.45 12.34
C ARG A 50 -28.60 -17.26 11.97
N THR A 51 -29.00 -16.05 12.34
CA THR A 51 -28.31 -14.79 12.08
C THR A 51 -27.46 -14.31 13.26
N ILE A 52 -27.23 -15.15 14.29
CA ILE A 52 -26.38 -14.76 15.42
C ILE A 52 -24.92 -14.50 14.99
N PHE A 53 -24.52 -15.08 13.86
CA PHE A 53 -23.25 -14.78 13.20
C PHE A 53 -23.53 -14.08 11.87
N GLY A 54 -22.73 -13.06 11.59
CA GLY A 54 -22.76 -12.29 10.35
C GLY A 54 -21.45 -11.57 10.14
N SER A 55 -21.27 -10.99 8.96
CA SER A 55 -20.14 -10.13 8.64
C SER A 55 -20.64 -8.72 8.38
N PHE A 56 -19.81 -7.76 8.74
CA PHE A 56 -20.04 -6.35 8.48
C PHE A 56 -19.00 -5.88 7.47
N LEU A 57 -19.43 -5.09 6.48
CA LEU A 57 -18.58 -4.67 5.37
C LEU A 57 -18.72 -3.17 5.15
N GLU A 58 -17.60 -2.46 5.31
CA GLU A 58 -17.44 -1.05 4.99
C GLU A 58 -16.10 -0.85 4.29
N PRO A 59 -15.93 0.19 3.44
CA PRO A 59 -14.69 0.46 2.71
C PRO A 59 -13.62 1.10 3.63
N ILE A 60 -13.20 0.39 4.66
CA ILE A 60 -12.17 0.82 5.62
C ILE A 60 -10.92 -0.03 5.42
N GLY A 61 -9.75 0.61 5.28
CA GLY A 61 -8.47 -0.09 5.24
C GLY A 61 -8.32 -1.07 4.07
N HIS A 62 -8.77 -0.70 2.86
CA HIS A 62 -8.72 -1.54 1.66
C HIS A 62 -9.52 -2.85 1.75
N SER A 63 -10.51 -2.94 2.64
CA SER A 63 -11.37 -4.13 2.78
C SER A 63 -12.20 -4.45 1.52
N ILE A 64 -12.68 -3.41 0.82
CA ILE A 64 -13.42 -3.53 -0.44
C ILE A 64 -12.46 -3.28 -1.61
N TYR A 65 -12.00 -2.05 -1.76
CA TYR A 65 -11.08 -1.62 -2.82
C TYR A 65 -9.65 -2.08 -2.51
N GLY A 66 -9.07 -2.96 -3.34
CA GLY A 66 -7.79 -3.63 -3.05
C GLY A 66 -7.91 -4.83 -2.09
N GLY A 67 -9.13 -5.24 -1.76
CA GLY A 67 -9.44 -6.37 -0.89
C GLY A 67 -10.43 -7.33 -1.54
N LEU A 68 -11.71 -7.24 -1.16
CA LEU A 68 -12.76 -8.10 -1.71
C LEU A 68 -13.00 -7.88 -3.21
N TRP A 69 -12.88 -6.64 -3.69
CA TRP A 69 -13.04 -6.33 -5.11
C TRP A 69 -11.77 -6.72 -5.88
N ALA A 70 -11.95 -7.55 -6.90
CA ALA A 70 -10.86 -8.12 -7.70
C ALA A 70 -10.23 -7.15 -8.73
N GLU A 71 -10.66 -5.89 -8.77
CA GLU A 71 -10.04 -4.87 -9.61
C GLU A 71 -8.60 -4.61 -9.12
N VAL A 72 -7.66 -4.64 -10.06
CA VAL A 72 -6.22 -4.51 -9.79
C VAL A 72 -5.78 -3.05 -9.89
N LEU A 73 -6.40 -2.28 -10.78
CA LEU A 73 -6.07 -0.88 -10.99
C LEU A 73 -6.80 0.01 -9.98
N GLU A 74 -6.09 0.94 -9.36
CA GLU A 74 -6.75 2.04 -8.64
C GLU A 74 -7.05 3.17 -9.62
N ASN A 75 -8.24 3.77 -9.45
CA ASN A 75 -8.74 4.85 -10.30
C ASN A 75 -8.65 4.55 -11.83
N PRO A 76 -9.23 3.43 -12.31
CA PRO A 76 -9.12 3.03 -13.73
C PRO A 76 -9.80 4.01 -14.70
N SER A 77 -10.71 4.85 -14.20
CA SER A 77 -11.46 5.83 -15.00
C SER A 77 -10.83 7.23 -15.04
N PHE A 78 -9.63 7.42 -14.48
CA PHE A 78 -8.95 8.72 -14.44
C PHE A 78 -9.77 9.83 -13.77
N GLU A 79 -10.49 9.52 -12.69
CA GLU A 79 -11.26 10.52 -11.92
C GLU A 79 -10.33 11.51 -11.23
N ASP A 80 -10.80 12.75 -11.06
CA ASP A 80 -10.14 13.74 -10.21
C ASP A 80 -10.72 13.73 -8.79
N ASN A 81 -10.04 14.43 -7.87
CA ASN A 81 -10.54 14.71 -6.51
C ASN A 81 -10.94 13.49 -5.66
N LEU A 82 -10.50 12.27 -6.02
CA LEU A 82 -10.75 11.06 -5.23
C LEU A 82 -10.05 11.07 -3.86
N TRP A 83 -8.96 11.82 -3.75
CA TRP A 83 -8.04 11.72 -2.63
C TRP A 83 -8.00 13.02 -1.84
N SER A 84 -8.06 12.91 -0.52
CA SER A 84 -7.80 14.04 0.37
C SER A 84 -6.33 14.49 0.26
N ALA A 85 -6.02 15.75 0.57
CA ALA A 85 -4.64 16.26 0.58
C ALA A 85 -3.71 15.41 1.47
N ARG A 86 -4.21 14.90 2.61
CA ARG A 86 -3.46 14.01 3.49
C ARG A 86 -3.17 12.66 2.82
N THR A 87 -4.15 12.11 2.11
CA THR A 87 -3.98 10.87 1.36
C THR A 87 -2.95 11.05 0.25
N ILE A 88 -3.01 12.15 -0.49
CA ILE A 88 -2.02 12.50 -1.53
C ILE A 88 -0.62 12.62 -0.92
N GLN A 89 -0.48 13.31 0.22
CA GLN A 89 0.81 13.43 0.91
C GLN A 89 1.36 12.05 1.30
N LYS A 90 0.51 11.16 1.82
CA LYS A 90 0.90 9.78 2.12
C LYS A 90 1.32 9.01 0.87
N MET A 91 0.54 9.08 -0.21
CA MET A 91 0.86 8.43 -1.49
C MET A 91 2.22 8.88 -2.03
N ILE A 92 2.50 10.18 -2.02
CA ILE A 92 3.79 10.74 -2.45
C ILE A 92 4.92 10.32 -1.51
N SER A 93 4.66 10.22 -0.20
CA SER A 93 5.65 9.72 0.76
C SER A 93 5.99 8.24 0.52
N ASP A 94 5.00 7.42 0.18
CA ASP A 94 5.18 5.99 -0.09
C ASP A 94 5.81 5.76 -1.48
N GLU A 95 5.44 6.58 -2.46
CA GLU A 95 5.88 6.52 -3.85
C GLU A 95 6.26 7.93 -4.38
N PRO A 96 7.53 8.37 -4.20
CA PRO A 96 7.96 9.72 -4.57
C PRO A 96 7.75 10.09 -6.04
N GLY A 97 7.69 9.11 -6.95
CA GLY A 97 7.40 9.33 -8.37
C GLY A 97 6.04 10.00 -8.63
N LEU A 98 5.07 9.80 -7.73
CA LEU A 98 3.72 10.37 -7.83
C LEU A 98 3.70 11.89 -7.72
N ALA A 99 4.70 12.51 -7.08
CA ALA A 99 4.81 13.97 -7.05
C ALA A 99 4.88 14.55 -8.48
N ARG A 100 5.71 13.93 -9.32
CA ARG A 100 5.86 14.36 -10.71
C ARG A 100 4.61 14.10 -11.54
N ALA A 101 3.91 13.00 -11.27
CA ALA A 101 2.64 12.72 -11.94
C ALA A 101 1.58 13.81 -11.66
N SER A 102 1.46 14.23 -10.39
CA SER A 102 0.55 15.30 -9.98
C SER A 102 0.87 16.63 -10.66
N GLU A 103 2.15 16.99 -10.80
CA GLU A 103 2.59 18.21 -11.52
C GLU A 103 2.22 18.18 -13.01
N LEU A 104 2.16 16.98 -13.61
CA LEU A 104 1.82 16.77 -15.00
C LEU A 104 0.30 16.64 -15.24
N GLY A 105 -0.52 16.85 -14.20
CA GLY A 105 -1.98 16.80 -14.30
C GLY A 105 -2.55 15.38 -14.39
N LEU A 106 -1.74 14.36 -14.11
CA LEU A 106 -2.22 12.97 -14.06
C LEU A 106 -2.99 12.73 -12.74
N PRO A 107 -4.17 12.11 -12.81
CA PRO A 107 -4.87 11.70 -11.60
C PRO A 107 -4.13 10.53 -10.93
N LEU A 108 -3.81 10.68 -9.65
CA LEU A 108 -3.10 9.64 -8.90
C LEU A 108 -3.97 8.37 -8.76
N PRO A 109 -3.35 7.17 -8.78
CA PRO A 109 -1.91 6.92 -8.76
C PRO A 109 -1.27 6.67 -10.15
N TRP A 110 -1.87 7.18 -11.23
CA TRP A 110 -1.26 7.06 -12.55
C TRP A 110 0.01 7.90 -12.67
N GLU A 111 1.06 7.30 -13.23
CA GLU A 111 2.35 7.92 -13.53
C GLU A 111 2.55 8.08 -15.04
N PRO A 112 3.37 9.06 -15.47
CA PRO A 112 3.79 9.11 -16.86
C PRO A 112 4.68 7.90 -17.18
N LEU A 113 4.59 7.39 -18.41
CA LEU A 113 5.52 6.36 -18.88
C LEU A 113 6.97 6.84 -18.85
N ASP A 114 7.19 8.09 -19.27
CA ASP A 114 8.47 8.79 -19.18
C ASP A 114 8.25 10.24 -18.77
N ALA A 115 8.59 10.56 -17.52
CA ALA A 115 8.43 11.89 -16.95
C ALA A 115 9.26 12.99 -17.66
N LYS A 116 10.31 12.61 -18.39
CA LYS A 116 11.18 13.56 -19.11
C LYS A 116 10.51 14.13 -20.36
N GLN A 117 9.40 13.54 -20.81
CA GLN A 117 8.64 14.00 -21.98
C GLN A 117 7.73 15.21 -21.67
N GLY A 118 7.67 15.63 -20.41
CA GLY A 118 6.91 16.80 -19.98
C GLY A 118 5.39 16.56 -20.01
N ASN A 119 4.61 17.65 -20.10
CA ASN A 119 3.16 17.55 -20.08
C ASN A 119 2.62 17.01 -21.41
N ARG A 120 2.12 15.76 -21.38
CA ARG A 120 1.50 15.06 -22.50
C ARG A 120 0.05 14.66 -22.23
N TYR A 121 -0.52 15.13 -21.13
CA TYR A 121 -1.77 14.61 -20.59
C TYR A 121 -2.77 15.76 -20.45
N GLU A 122 -3.93 15.61 -21.08
CA GLU A 122 -5.00 16.59 -21.03
C GLU A 122 -6.28 15.88 -20.58
N PRO A 123 -6.85 16.24 -19.42
CA PRO A 123 -8.15 15.72 -19.04
C PRO A 123 -9.26 16.30 -19.92
N ARG A 124 -10.17 15.43 -20.36
CA ARG A 124 -11.35 15.82 -21.14
C ARG A 124 -12.62 15.37 -20.45
N TRP A 125 -13.63 16.22 -20.49
CA TRP A 125 -14.95 15.93 -19.92
C TRP A 125 -15.95 15.62 -21.03
N ASN A 126 -16.93 14.76 -20.72
CA ASN A 126 -18.01 14.34 -21.62
C ASN A 126 -17.55 13.62 -22.91
N ASP A 127 -16.29 13.17 -22.98
CA ASP A 127 -15.75 12.31 -24.04
C ASP A 127 -15.15 11.04 -23.40
N ALA A 128 -15.96 10.36 -22.59
CA ALA A 128 -15.60 9.16 -21.83
C ALA A 128 -16.65 8.06 -22.02
N VAL A 129 -16.25 6.79 -21.83
CA VAL A 129 -17.12 5.63 -22.09
C VAL A 129 -18.03 5.31 -20.91
N ASN A 130 -17.48 5.31 -19.70
CA ASN A 130 -18.16 4.87 -18.47
C ASN A 130 -17.97 5.87 -17.30
N SER A 131 -17.57 7.10 -17.61
CA SER A 131 -17.29 8.16 -16.66
C SER A 131 -17.67 9.52 -17.25
N SER A 132 -17.51 10.59 -16.48
CA SER A 132 -17.55 11.97 -16.95
C SER A 132 -16.20 12.44 -17.53
N ARG A 133 -15.09 11.72 -17.26
CA ARG A 133 -13.73 12.15 -17.60
C ARG A 133 -12.95 11.08 -18.37
N SER A 134 -12.14 11.52 -19.32
CA SER A 134 -11.13 10.71 -20.01
C SER A 134 -9.79 11.44 -20.04
N LEU A 135 -8.72 10.69 -20.35
CA LEU A 135 -7.38 11.23 -20.47
C LEU A 135 -6.95 11.25 -21.93
N PHE A 136 -6.77 12.45 -22.48
CA PHE A 136 -6.17 12.62 -23.80
C PHE A 136 -4.64 12.58 -23.68
N ILE A 137 -4.01 11.69 -24.44
CA ILE A 137 -2.56 11.46 -24.42
C ILE A 137 -1.97 11.97 -25.73
N MET A 138 -1.07 12.95 -25.63
CA MET A 138 -0.39 13.58 -26.75
C MET A 138 0.91 12.84 -27.07
N GLY A 139 0.85 11.96 -28.07
CA GLY A 139 2.00 11.19 -28.56
C GLY A 139 3.14 12.05 -29.11
N LEU A 140 4.35 11.48 -29.14
CA LEU A 140 5.54 12.07 -29.74
C LEU A 140 6.02 11.21 -30.91
N PRO A 141 6.58 11.81 -31.98
CA PRO A 141 7.23 11.04 -33.03
C PRO A 141 8.38 10.19 -32.47
N ALA A 142 8.45 8.93 -32.88
CA ALA A 142 9.54 7.99 -32.54
C ALA A 142 9.77 7.74 -31.02
N LYS A 143 8.85 8.13 -30.13
CA LYS A 143 8.93 7.87 -28.70
C LYS A 143 7.63 7.27 -28.19
N GLN A 144 7.73 6.29 -27.30
CA GLN A 144 6.57 5.79 -26.57
C GLN A 144 6.13 6.84 -25.54
N VAL A 145 4.83 7.18 -25.57
CA VAL A 145 4.17 8.06 -24.59
C VAL A 145 3.01 7.27 -24.00
N GLY A 146 2.77 7.39 -22.70
CA GLY A 146 1.71 6.61 -22.08
C GLY A 146 1.59 6.84 -20.59
N VAL A 147 0.79 6.01 -19.95
CA VAL A 147 0.59 6.02 -18.50
C VAL A 147 0.91 4.65 -17.94
N ARG A 148 1.33 4.63 -16.68
CA ARG A 148 1.62 3.40 -15.95
C ARG A 148 1.19 3.53 -14.51
N GLN A 149 0.96 2.39 -13.87
CA GLN A 149 0.59 2.33 -12.46
C GLN A 149 1.30 1.13 -11.83
N LYS A 150 1.86 1.35 -10.66
CA LYS A 150 2.32 0.26 -9.81
C LYS A 150 1.11 -0.55 -9.34
N VAL A 151 1.17 -1.87 -9.47
CA VAL A 151 0.11 -2.76 -9.01
C VAL A 151 0.66 -3.91 -8.19
N TYR A 152 -0.21 -4.53 -7.39
CA TYR A 152 0.10 -5.79 -6.72
C TYR A 152 -0.62 -6.92 -7.42
N LEU A 153 0.14 -7.82 -8.02
CA LEU A 153 -0.40 -9.02 -8.65
C LEU A 153 -0.29 -10.21 -7.68
N PRO A 154 -1.40 -10.87 -7.31
CA PRO A 154 -1.37 -12.04 -6.42
C PRO A 154 -0.94 -13.30 -7.18
N VAL A 155 0.30 -13.27 -7.70
CA VAL A 155 0.87 -14.32 -8.58
C VAL A 155 0.95 -15.69 -7.92
N HIS A 156 0.86 -15.77 -6.59
CA HIS A 156 0.74 -17.02 -5.84
C HIS A 156 -0.65 -17.68 -5.93
N ARG A 157 -1.68 -16.97 -6.42
CA ARG A 157 -3.06 -17.46 -6.55
C ARG A 157 -3.51 -17.61 -8.00
N THR A 158 -3.14 -16.67 -8.85
CA THR A 158 -3.52 -16.66 -10.27
C THR A 158 -2.41 -16.04 -11.10
N LEU A 159 -2.23 -16.55 -12.31
CA LEU A 159 -1.32 -16.00 -13.33
C LEU A 159 -2.07 -15.47 -14.56
N TYR A 160 -3.39 -15.67 -14.59
CA TYR A 160 -4.25 -15.24 -15.69
C TYR A 160 -5.07 -14.04 -15.25
N TYR A 161 -4.95 -12.96 -16.01
CA TYR A 161 -5.63 -11.70 -15.77
C TYR A 161 -6.44 -11.33 -17.01
N THR A 162 -7.66 -10.85 -16.78
CA THR A 162 -8.51 -10.29 -17.82
C THR A 162 -8.56 -8.78 -17.62
N GLY A 163 -8.20 -8.03 -18.65
CA GLY A 163 -8.27 -6.58 -18.66
C GLY A 163 -8.99 -6.08 -19.89
N SER A 164 -9.57 -4.90 -19.79
CA SER A 164 -10.16 -4.17 -20.90
C SER A 164 -9.77 -2.71 -20.79
N LEU A 165 -9.51 -2.07 -21.93
CA LEU A 165 -9.31 -0.62 -21.99
C LEU A 165 -10.11 -0.06 -23.16
N CYS A 166 -10.55 1.18 -23.01
CA CYS A 166 -11.22 1.94 -24.07
C CYS A 166 -10.30 3.06 -24.54
N ALA A 167 -9.94 3.06 -25.82
CA ALA A 167 -9.14 4.11 -26.44
C ALA A 167 -9.82 4.62 -27.70
N LYS A 168 -9.80 5.94 -27.89
CA LYS A 168 -10.31 6.61 -29.09
C LYS A 168 -9.17 7.39 -29.73
N ARG A 169 -8.90 7.07 -30.99
CA ARG A 169 -7.87 7.79 -31.77
C ARG A 169 -8.39 9.14 -32.23
N THR A 170 -7.63 10.20 -32.00
CA THR A 170 -7.88 11.52 -32.60
C THR A 170 -7.13 11.73 -33.92
N SER A 171 -5.86 11.35 -33.99
CA SER A 171 -5.02 11.47 -35.19
C SER A 171 -3.82 10.51 -35.13
N GLY A 172 -3.05 10.40 -36.22
CA GLY A 172 -1.83 9.59 -36.28
C GLY A 172 -2.05 8.08 -36.53
N THR A 173 -0.97 7.31 -36.43
CA THR A 173 -0.95 5.85 -36.62
C THR A 173 -1.57 5.15 -35.40
N PRO A 174 -2.43 4.13 -35.57
CA PRO A 174 -3.12 3.46 -34.47
C PRO A 174 -2.23 2.38 -33.82
N GLU A 175 -1.13 2.74 -33.20
CA GLU A 175 -0.28 1.78 -32.49
C GLU A 175 -0.34 2.00 -30.98
N MET A 176 -0.78 0.97 -30.27
CA MET A 176 -0.96 0.95 -28.82
C MET A 176 -0.43 -0.38 -28.28
N GLU A 177 0.34 -0.31 -27.21
CA GLU A 177 0.91 -1.44 -26.50
C GLU A 177 0.39 -1.41 -25.05
N VAL A 178 0.00 -2.57 -24.55
CA VAL A 178 -0.31 -2.78 -23.13
C VAL A 178 0.63 -3.86 -22.62
N SER A 179 1.28 -3.60 -21.51
CA SER A 179 2.29 -4.49 -20.96
C SER A 179 2.23 -4.55 -19.44
N LEU A 180 2.53 -5.72 -18.92
CA LEU A 180 2.90 -5.95 -17.53
C LEU A 180 4.42 -6.05 -17.49
N ARG A 181 5.06 -5.28 -16.61
CA ARG A 181 6.52 -5.21 -16.50
C ARG A 181 6.90 -5.38 -15.03
N GLN A 182 7.97 -6.11 -14.74
CA GLN A 182 8.53 -6.07 -13.40
C GLN A 182 9.11 -4.66 -13.16
N ARG A 183 8.89 -4.10 -11.98
CA ARG A 183 9.47 -2.82 -11.60
C ARG A 183 10.93 -3.07 -11.20
N ASP A 184 11.86 -2.51 -11.96
CA ASP A 184 13.29 -2.55 -11.61
C ASP A 184 13.54 -1.77 -10.31
N HIS A 185 13.55 -2.46 -9.17
CA HIS A 185 14.17 -2.00 -7.94
C HIS A 185 14.87 -3.19 -7.27
N LEU A 186 16.12 -2.94 -6.86
CA LEU A 186 17.11 -3.90 -6.36
C LEU A 186 16.70 -4.77 -5.16
N GLU A 187 15.49 -4.68 -4.61
CA GLU A 187 15.21 -5.32 -3.32
C GLU A 187 13.81 -5.88 -3.05
N ASN A 188 12.86 -5.91 -3.98
CA ASN A 188 11.65 -6.75 -3.80
C ASN A 188 10.85 -6.88 -5.10
N GLU A 189 10.41 -8.10 -5.40
CA GLU A 189 9.56 -8.46 -6.54
C GLU A 189 8.26 -7.63 -6.54
N ARG A 190 8.18 -6.62 -7.42
CA ARG A 190 6.99 -5.79 -7.62
C ARG A 190 6.77 -5.60 -9.12
N GLU A 191 5.51 -5.60 -9.55
CA GLU A 191 5.11 -5.54 -10.96
C GLU A 191 4.37 -4.21 -11.25
N GLU A 192 4.40 -3.79 -12.50
CA GLU A 192 3.92 -2.51 -13.01
C GLU A 192 3.08 -2.75 -14.27
N LEU A 193 1.89 -2.14 -14.33
CA LEU A 193 1.07 -2.09 -15.54
C LEU A 193 1.42 -0.82 -16.31
N ALA A 194 1.79 -0.97 -17.58
CA ALA A 194 2.11 0.14 -18.46
C ALA A 194 1.31 0.03 -19.77
N ALA A 195 0.60 1.11 -20.10
CA ALA A 195 -0.02 1.30 -21.40
C ALA A 195 0.73 2.40 -22.16
N SER A 196 1.21 2.11 -23.37
CA SER A 196 1.99 3.02 -24.19
C SER A 196 1.47 3.14 -25.61
N PHE A 197 1.75 4.27 -26.24
CA PHE A 197 1.40 4.56 -27.62
C PHE A 197 2.67 4.93 -28.38
N HIS A 198 2.82 4.40 -29.59
CA HIS A 198 3.92 4.73 -30.50
C HIS A 198 3.36 5.26 -31.82
N ARG A 199 4.17 6.05 -32.53
CA ARG A 199 3.87 6.44 -33.91
C ARG A 199 4.87 5.74 -34.81
N GLY A 200 4.41 4.69 -35.50
CA GLY A 200 5.16 4.04 -36.57
C GLY A 200 5.63 5.06 -37.63
N SER A 201 6.87 4.85 -38.09
CA SER A 201 7.64 5.69 -39.04
C SER A 201 6.91 5.97 -40.34
#